data_AF-A0A2V5PXZ5-F1
#
_entry.id   AF-A0A2V5PXZ5-F1
#
_cell.length_a   1.000
_cell.length_b   1.000
_cell.length_c   1.000
_cell.angle_alpha   90.00
_cell.angle_beta   90.00
_cell.angle_gamma   90.00
#
_symmetry.space_group_name_H-M   'P 1'
#
loop_
_entity.id
_entity.type
_entity.pdbx_description
1 polymer ?
#
loop_
_entity_poly.entity_id
_entity_poly.type
_entity_poly.pdbx_seq_one_letter_code
_entity_poly.pdbx_strand_id
1 'polypeptide(L)'
;MSILRAVDFIAAMDAAPVAPLFERFGPAHTVVIVLTLALPFVMAALVRKARWPRSERIIGRIIAILLGINYLGYALYLRTTQDLTWQNELPFQLCDWAMIAIIVALLTGRERWLEVSYFWGIGGTAQAIVTPDLQYPFPDIRFLSFFIGHSGIVIGIIFLMVMRGYRPHFGSIWRTFAWSEVYFVVAIVVDLLTGVNYGYLLHKPQTASLLSFLSDHWPVYLL
;
A
#
# COMPACT_ATOMS: atom_id res chain seq x y z
N MET A 1 -17.20 -45.16 29.35
CA MET A 1 -16.75 -43.97 28.61
C MET A 1 -17.68 -42.83 29.03
N SER A 2 -17.21 -41.87 29.84
CA SER A 2 -18.10 -40.86 30.45
C SER A 2 -18.62 -39.88 29.40
N ILE A 3 -19.87 -39.43 29.58
CA ILE A 3 -20.55 -38.46 28.70
C ILE A 3 -19.71 -37.19 28.51
N LEU A 4 -18.96 -36.78 29.55
CA LEU A 4 -18.00 -35.67 29.50
C LEU A 4 -16.92 -35.83 28.42
N ARG A 5 -16.36 -37.03 28.24
CA ARG A 5 -15.35 -37.27 27.19
C ARG A 5 -15.92 -37.24 25.77
N ALA A 6 -17.21 -37.56 25.61
CA ALA A 6 -17.88 -37.47 24.33
C ALA A 6 -18.19 -36.01 23.96
N VAL A 7 -18.56 -35.18 24.95
CA VAL A 7 -18.79 -33.73 24.77
C VAL A 7 -17.48 -33.00 24.47
N ASP A 8 -16.39 -33.30 25.18
CA ASP A 8 -15.07 -32.74 24.90
C ASP A 8 -14.54 -33.13 23.51
N PHE A 9 -14.83 -34.36 23.07
CA PHE A 9 -14.46 -34.86 21.75
C PHE A 9 -15.26 -34.19 20.62
N ILE A 10 -16.56 -33.95 20.82
CA ILE A 10 -17.41 -33.23 19.85
C ILE A 10 -17.01 -31.74 19.79
N ALA A 11 -16.72 -31.11 20.93
CA ALA A 11 -16.21 -29.73 20.97
C ALA A 11 -14.85 -29.57 20.27
N ALA A 12 -13.99 -30.58 20.34
CA ALA A 12 -12.72 -30.62 19.61
C ALA A 12 -12.89 -30.87 18.10
N MET A 13 -13.98 -31.53 17.68
CA MET A 13 -14.34 -31.72 16.27
C MET A 13 -15.02 -30.50 15.64
N ASP A 14 -15.74 -29.70 16.43
CA ASP A 14 -16.40 -28.45 16.00
C ASP A 14 -15.46 -27.24 15.98
N ALA A 15 -14.25 -27.37 16.53
CA ALA A 15 -13.17 -26.42 16.30
C ALA A 15 -12.66 -26.59 14.86
N ALA A 16 -13.38 -26.03 13.89
CA ALA A 16 -12.85 -25.80 12.55
C ALA A 16 -11.45 -25.19 12.69
N PRO A 17 -10.42 -25.68 11.97
CA PRO A 17 -9.09 -25.14 12.09
C PRO A 17 -9.17 -23.63 11.83
N VAL A 18 -8.96 -22.83 12.87
CA VAL A 18 -8.93 -21.38 12.76
C VAL A 18 -7.85 -21.09 11.72
N ALA A 19 -8.26 -20.52 10.58
CA ALA A 19 -7.31 -20.16 9.54
C ALA A 19 -6.22 -19.30 10.20
N PRO A 20 -4.93 -19.61 9.98
CA PRO A 20 -3.86 -18.92 10.68
C PRO A 20 -3.95 -17.43 10.40
N LEU A 21 -3.79 -16.59 11.43
CA LEU A 21 -3.73 -15.15 11.24
C LEU A 21 -2.38 -14.76 10.65
N PHE A 22 -2.35 -13.64 9.94
CA PHE A 22 -1.10 -13.06 9.44
C PHE A 22 -0.10 -12.83 10.58
N GLU A 23 1.12 -13.35 10.40
CA GLU A 23 2.22 -13.21 11.34
C GLU A 23 3.17 -12.09 10.89
N ARG A 24 3.16 -10.97 11.63
CA ARG A 24 4.12 -9.87 11.43
C ARG A 24 5.55 -10.37 11.65
N PHE A 25 6.38 -10.15 10.66
CA PHE A 25 7.79 -10.60 10.60
C PHE A 25 7.97 -12.13 10.55
N GLY A 26 6.90 -12.88 10.30
CA GLY A 26 7.00 -14.30 9.93
C GLY A 26 7.69 -14.51 8.58
N PRO A 27 7.86 -15.77 8.14
CA PRO A 27 8.60 -16.10 6.92
C PRO A 27 8.09 -15.38 5.67
N ALA A 28 6.77 -15.38 5.45
CA ALA A 28 6.16 -14.74 4.28
C ALA A 28 6.37 -13.21 4.29
N HIS A 29 6.18 -12.56 5.44
CA HIS A 29 6.40 -11.12 5.58
C HIS A 29 7.86 -10.74 5.33
N THR A 30 8.79 -11.51 5.89
CA THR A 30 10.24 -11.29 5.72
C THR A 30 10.65 -11.41 4.26
N VAL A 31 10.14 -12.41 3.53
CA VAL A 31 10.37 -12.54 2.09
C VAL A 31 9.87 -11.31 1.34
N VAL A 32 8.68 -10.81 1.64
CA VAL A 32 8.15 -9.60 1.01
C VAL A 32 9.05 -8.38 1.25
N ILE A 33 9.49 -8.15 2.49
CA ILE A 33 10.40 -7.04 2.82
C ILE A 33 11.70 -7.16 2.02
N VAL A 34 12.33 -8.34 2.02
CA VAL A 34 13.57 -8.58 1.28
C VAL A 34 13.39 -8.34 -0.21
N LEU A 35 12.32 -8.86 -0.81
CA LEU A 35 12.02 -8.66 -2.23
C LEU A 35 11.78 -7.18 -2.55
N THR A 36 11.04 -6.47 -1.71
CA THR A 36 10.76 -5.04 -1.87
C THR A 36 12.05 -4.23 -1.94
N LEU A 37 13.03 -4.55 -1.09
CA LEU A 37 14.31 -3.86 -1.05
C LEU A 37 15.25 -4.31 -2.17
N ALA A 38 15.27 -5.59 -2.53
CA ALA A 38 16.24 -6.14 -3.48
C ALA A 38 15.85 -5.95 -4.96
N LEU A 39 14.58 -6.17 -5.30
CA LEU A 39 14.09 -6.13 -6.68
C LEU A 39 14.43 -4.84 -7.45
N PRO A 40 14.29 -3.61 -6.92
CA PRO A 40 14.57 -2.40 -7.70
C PRO A 40 16.03 -2.34 -8.15
N PHE A 41 16.98 -2.81 -7.33
CA PHE A 41 18.39 -2.85 -7.67
C PHE A 41 18.71 -3.95 -8.69
N VAL A 42 18.08 -5.12 -8.56
CA VAL A 42 18.19 -6.21 -9.55
C VAL A 42 17.68 -5.73 -10.90
N MET A 43 16.49 -5.11 -10.95
CA MET A 43 15.92 -4.55 -12.17
C MET A 43 16.82 -3.46 -12.79
N ALA A 44 17.35 -2.55 -11.97
CA ALA A 44 18.29 -1.53 -12.44
C ALA A 44 19.59 -2.15 -13.00
N ALA A 45 20.13 -3.19 -12.36
CA ALA A 45 21.30 -3.91 -12.85
C ALA A 45 21.02 -4.61 -14.20
N LEU A 46 19.84 -5.23 -14.36
CA LEU A 46 19.40 -5.85 -15.62
C LEU A 46 19.27 -4.81 -16.73
N VAL A 47 18.68 -3.64 -16.45
CA VAL A 47 18.56 -2.53 -17.41
C VAL A 47 19.93 -2.05 -17.88
N ARG A 48 20.85 -1.83 -16.94
CA ARG A 48 22.23 -1.40 -17.23
C ARG A 48 23.02 -2.46 -18.01
N LYS A 49 22.84 -3.74 -17.68
CA LYS A 49 23.47 -4.87 -18.38
C LYS A 49 22.93 -5.03 -19.81
N ALA A 50 21.63 -4.84 -20.02
CA ALA A 50 21.01 -4.98 -21.33
C ALA A 50 21.51 -3.93 -22.36
N ARG A 51 22.00 -2.77 -21.90
CA ARG A 51 22.50 -1.65 -22.74
C ARG A 51 21.51 -1.16 -23.81
N TRP A 52 20.22 -1.50 -23.68
CA TRP A 52 19.20 -1.13 -24.64
C TRP A 52 18.51 0.18 -24.23
N PRO A 53 18.38 1.20 -25.10
CA PRO A 53 17.82 2.51 -24.72
C PRO A 53 16.34 2.51 -24.28
N ARG A 54 15.66 1.36 -24.36
CA ARG A 54 14.23 1.22 -24.00
C ARG A 54 13.99 0.33 -22.78
N SER A 55 15.00 -0.38 -22.27
CA SER A 55 14.82 -1.34 -21.17
C SER A 55 14.25 -0.71 -19.90
N GLU A 56 14.72 0.49 -19.51
CA GLU A 56 14.16 1.25 -18.38
C GLU A 56 12.64 1.46 -18.54
N ARG A 57 12.23 1.96 -19.72
CA ARG A 57 10.81 2.25 -20.01
C ARG A 57 9.95 0.99 -20.03
N ILE A 58 10.51 -0.15 -20.46
CA ILE A 58 9.79 -1.42 -20.46
C ILE A 58 9.57 -1.91 -19.04
N ILE A 59 10.61 -1.93 -18.20
CA ILE A 59 10.46 -2.31 -16.79
C ILE A 59 9.48 -1.37 -16.08
N GLY A 60 9.61 -0.06 -16.30
CA GLY A 60 8.69 0.92 -15.72
C GLY A 60 7.23 0.68 -16.12
N ARG A 61 6.97 0.36 -17.40
CA ARG A 61 5.63 -0.02 -17.87
C ARG A 61 5.13 -1.32 -17.25
N ILE A 62 5.99 -2.33 -17.08
CA ILE A 62 5.62 -3.59 -16.44
C ILE A 62 5.18 -3.33 -15.00
N ILE A 63 5.95 -2.56 -14.23
CA ILE A 63 5.59 -2.19 -12.85
C ILE A 63 4.25 -1.43 -12.84
N ALA A 64 4.09 -0.45 -13.72
CA ALA A 64 2.86 0.36 -13.80
C ALA A 64 1.63 -0.50 -14.15
N ILE A 65 1.74 -1.41 -15.11
CA ILE A 65 0.67 -2.32 -15.51
C ILE A 65 0.35 -3.29 -14.36
N LEU A 66 1.36 -3.83 -13.69
CA LEU A 66 1.18 -4.74 -12.56
C LEU A 66 0.45 -4.05 -11.40
N LEU A 67 0.80 -2.80 -11.08
CA LEU A 67 0.08 -2.00 -10.08
C LEU A 67 -1.38 -1.76 -10.48
N GLY A 68 -1.61 -1.33 -11.72
CA GLY A 68 -2.96 -1.08 -12.23
C GLY A 68 -3.83 -2.34 -12.26
N ILE A 69 -3.30 -3.47 -12.72
CA ILE A 69 -4.00 -4.76 -12.73
C ILE A 69 -4.28 -5.21 -11.30
N ASN A 70 -3.33 -5.08 -10.38
CA ASN A 70 -3.53 -5.43 -8.98
C ASN A 70 -4.67 -4.63 -8.34
N TYR A 71 -4.68 -3.32 -8.55
CA TYR A 71 -5.72 -2.43 -8.02
C TYR A 71 -7.10 -2.79 -8.59
N LEU A 72 -7.22 -2.85 -9.91
CA LEU A 72 -8.51 -3.14 -10.57
C LEU A 72 -8.99 -4.57 -10.28
N GLY A 73 -8.07 -5.54 -10.26
CA GLY A 73 -8.38 -6.94 -9.96
C GLY A 73 -8.87 -7.12 -8.53
N TYR A 74 -8.27 -6.42 -7.57
CA TYR A 74 -8.71 -6.47 -6.18
C TYR A 74 -10.04 -5.74 -5.96
N ALA A 75 -10.24 -4.59 -6.60
CA ALA A 75 -11.54 -3.91 -6.59
C ALA A 75 -12.65 -4.82 -7.14
N LEU A 76 -12.40 -5.53 -8.25
CA LEU A 76 -13.35 -6.50 -8.81
C LEU A 76 -13.59 -7.69 -7.87
N TYR A 77 -12.54 -8.21 -7.24
CA TYR A 77 -12.65 -9.28 -6.25
C TYR A 77 -13.54 -8.87 -5.07
N LEU A 78 -13.33 -7.67 -4.52
CA LEU A 78 -14.13 -7.14 -3.42
C LEU A 78 -15.61 -7.00 -3.80
N ARG A 79 -15.89 -6.43 -4.98
CA ARG A 79 -17.26 -6.32 -5.50
C ARG A 79 -17.98 -7.65 -5.63
N THR A 80 -17.26 -8.71 -5.98
CA THR A 80 -17.88 -10.03 -6.23
C THR A 80 -17.98 -10.89 -4.97
N THR A 81 -17.25 -10.58 -3.90
CA THR A 81 -17.10 -11.47 -2.73
C THR A 81 -17.46 -10.87 -1.38
N GLN A 82 -17.47 -9.55 -1.22
CA GLN A 82 -17.60 -8.91 0.09
C GLN A 82 -18.84 -8.01 0.23
N ASP A 83 -19.67 -7.91 -0.82
CA ASP A 83 -20.87 -7.05 -0.88
C ASP A 83 -20.61 -5.65 -0.30
N LEU A 84 -19.41 -5.12 -0.59
CA LEU A 84 -18.98 -3.83 -0.06
C LEU A 84 -19.77 -2.73 -0.74
N THR A 85 -20.22 -1.78 0.06
CA THR A 85 -20.83 -0.55 -0.45
C THR A 85 -19.78 0.21 -1.27
N TRP A 86 -20.14 0.69 -2.46
CA TRP A 86 -19.23 1.34 -3.42
C TRP A 86 -18.40 2.49 -2.82
N GLN A 87 -18.91 3.10 -1.74
CA GLN A 87 -18.24 4.17 -0.98
C GLN A 87 -16.94 3.72 -0.33
N ASN A 88 -16.76 2.43 0.01
CA ASN A 88 -15.55 1.90 0.65
C ASN A 88 -14.46 1.50 -0.36
N GLU A 89 -14.78 1.51 -1.66
CA GLU A 89 -13.88 1.08 -2.73
C GLU A 89 -13.22 2.23 -3.48
N LEU A 90 -13.56 3.47 -3.14
CA LEU A 90 -13.06 4.64 -3.86
C LEU A 90 -11.55 4.84 -3.59
N PRO A 91 -10.77 5.30 -4.59
CA PRO A 91 -9.32 5.50 -4.51
C PRO A 91 -8.93 6.74 -3.70
N PHE A 92 -9.45 6.89 -2.49
CA PHE A 92 -9.20 8.07 -1.65
C PHE A 92 -8.29 7.77 -0.47
N GLN A 93 -7.73 6.56 -0.37
CA GLN A 93 -6.60 6.34 0.53
C GLN A 93 -5.35 7.02 -0.05
N LEU A 94 -4.49 7.53 0.82
CA LEU A 94 -3.23 8.17 0.39
C LEU A 94 -2.34 7.23 -0.44
N CYS A 95 -2.38 5.92 -0.15
CA CYS A 95 -1.64 4.92 -0.93
C CYS A 95 -2.17 4.77 -2.37
N ASP A 96 -3.46 4.99 -2.62
CA ASP A 96 -4.03 4.98 -3.97
C ASP A 96 -3.49 6.17 -4.79
N TRP A 97 -3.41 7.33 -4.15
CA TRP A 97 -2.85 8.54 -4.77
C TRP A 97 -1.34 8.41 -5.01
N ALA A 98 -0.62 7.80 -4.07
CA ALA A 98 0.79 7.44 -4.26
C ALA A 98 0.96 6.45 -5.42
N MET A 99 0.07 5.47 -5.56
CA MET A 99 0.05 4.51 -6.67
C MET A 99 -0.16 5.21 -8.01
N ILE A 100 -1.13 6.11 -8.10
CA ILE A 100 -1.38 6.90 -9.30
C ILE A 100 -0.13 7.72 -9.63
N ALA A 101 0.42 8.45 -8.66
CA ALA A 101 1.61 9.29 -8.87
C ALA A 101 2.80 8.46 -9.39
N ILE A 102 3.06 7.28 -8.83
CA ILE A 102 4.20 6.46 -9.27
C ILE A 102 3.94 5.82 -10.62
N ILE A 103 2.71 5.40 -10.92
CA ILE A 103 2.32 4.94 -12.26
C ILE A 103 2.59 6.04 -13.30
N VAL A 104 2.14 7.28 -13.03
CA VAL A 104 2.39 8.40 -13.95
C VAL A 104 3.88 8.68 -14.07
N ALA A 105 4.64 8.63 -12.98
CA ALA A 105 6.10 8.81 -13.01
C ALA A 105 6.79 7.72 -13.85
N LEU A 106 6.39 6.45 -13.73
CA LEU A 106 6.96 5.33 -14.49
C LEU A 106 6.63 5.42 -15.99
N LEU A 107 5.43 5.87 -16.34
CA LEU A 107 5.00 5.98 -17.73
C LEU A 107 5.55 7.22 -18.44
N THR A 108 5.60 8.37 -17.74
CA THR A 108 6.01 9.65 -18.32
C THR A 108 7.47 10.00 -18.08
N GLY A 109 8.07 9.43 -17.04
CA GLY A 109 9.41 9.80 -16.59
C GLY A 109 9.51 11.19 -15.97
N ARG A 110 8.41 11.88 -15.69
CA ARG A 110 8.46 13.24 -15.15
C ARG A 110 8.84 13.20 -13.66
N GLU A 111 9.90 13.92 -13.33
CA GLU A 111 10.46 14.01 -11.98
C GLU A 111 9.44 14.51 -10.94
N ARG A 112 8.56 15.46 -11.32
CA ARG A 112 7.52 15.99 -10.44
C ARG A 112 6.58 14.94 -9.85
N TRP A 113 6.26 13.89 -10.62
CA TRP A 113 5.42 12.80 -10.11
C TRP A 113 6.21 11.85 -9.21
N LEU A 114 7.49 11.64 -9.53
CA LEU A 114 8.40 10.87 -8.68
C LEU A 114 8.62 11.54 -7.32
N GLU A 115 8.72 12.88 -7.28
CA GLU A 115 8.79 13.65 -6.04
C GLU A 115 7.62 13.36 -5.12
N VAL A 116 6.39 13.55 -5.61
CA VAL A 116 5.16 13.31 -4.84
C VAL A 116 5.08 11.86 -4.39
N SER A 117 5.34 10.93 -5.30
CA SER A 117 5.36 9.49 -5.01
C SER A 117 6.38 9.14 -3.94
N TYR A 118 7.57 9.76 -3.97
CA TYR A 118 8.64 9.49 -3.01
C TYR A 118 8.21 9.81 -1.59
N PHE A 119 7.67 11.02 -1.36
CA PHE A 119 7.28 11.43 -0.01
C PHE A 119 6.05 10.69 0.50
N TRP A 120 5.02 10.49 -0.33
CA TRP A 120 3.85 9.69 0.06
C TRP A 120 4.20 8.20 0.23
N GLY A 121 5.09 7.68 -0.61
CA GLY A 121 5.56 6.30 -0.58
C GLY A 121 6.40 5.99 0.65
N ILE A 122 7.33 6.87 1.04
CA ILE A 122 8.13 6.67 2.25
C ILE A 122 7.29 6.87 3.51
N GLY A 123 6.41 7.87 3.55
CA GLY A 123 5.59 8.14 4.72
C GLY A 123 4.56 7.04 4.98
N GLY A 124 3.66 6.80 4.01
CA GLY A 124 2.54 5.88 4.20
C GLY A 124 2.84 4.45 3.73
N THR A 125 3.41 4.30 2.53
CA THR A 125 3.50 2.97 1.91
C THR A 125 4.57 2.10 2.56
N ALA A 126 5.74 2.65 2.89
CA ALA A 126 6.79 1.91 3.59
C ALA A 126 6.34 1.49 5.00
N GLN A 127 5.58 2.35 5.70
CA GLN A 127 5.00 2.01 6.99
C GLN A 127 4.00 0.85 6.87
N ALA A 128 3.13 0.87 5.84
CA ALA A 128 2.19 -0.22 5.58
C ALA A 128 2.89 -1.55 5.26
N ILE A 129 4.12 -1.53 4.72
CA ILE A 129 4.92 -2.73 4.51
C ILE A 129 5.55 -3.23 5.81
N VAL A 130 6.05 -2.35 6.69
CA VAL A 130 6.76 -2.78 7.91
C VAL A 130 5.80 -3.13 9.05
N THR A 131 4.71 -2.38 9.18
CA THR A 131 3.67 -2.55 10.20
C THR A 131 2.30 -2.62 9.52
N PRO A 132 2.03 -3.68 8.75
CA PRO A 132 0.76 -3.83 8.04
C PRO A 132 -0.40 -4.04 9.02
N ASP A 133 -1.51 -3.37 8.73
CA ASP A 133 -2.81 -3.66 9.34
C ASP A 133 -3.56 -4.69 8.47
N LEU A 134 -3.01 -5.91 8.44
CA LEU A 134 -3.51 -7.02 7.62
C LEU A 134 -3.70 -8.24 8.51
N GLN A 135 -4.86 -8.90 8.38
CA GLN A 135 -5.17 -10.11 9.15
C GLN A 135 -4.97 -11.40 8.37
N TYR A 136 -4.90 -11.32 7.04
CA TYR A 136 -4.91 -12.46 6.13
C TYR A 136 -3.48 -12.96 5.82
N PRO A 137 -3.16 -14.23 6.06
CA PRO A 137 -1.82 -14.77 5.82
C PRO A 137 -1.60 -15.06 4.32
N PHE A 138 -0.35 -15.29 3.92
CA PHE A 138 -0.07 -15.93 2.63
C PHE A 138 -0.65 -17.35 2.60
N PRO A 139 -1.27 -17.82 1.50
CA PRO A 139 -1.36 -17.23 0.16
C PRO A 139 -2.70 -16.52 -0.16
N ASP A 140 -3.33 -15.87 0.82
CA ASP A 140 -4.62 -15.20 0.61
C ASP A 140 -4.51 -14.06 -0.44
N ILE A 141 -5.55 -13.88 -1.25
CA ILE A 141 -5.59 -12.83 -2.27
C ILE A 141 -5.47 -11.42 -1.67
N ARG A 142 -5.98 -11.21 -0.46
CA ARG A 142 -5.90 -9.94 0.28
C ARG A 142 -4.46 -9.67 0.71
N PHE A 143 -3.74 -10.72 1.14
CA PHE A 143 -2.30 -10.64 1.40
C PHE A 143 -1.54 -10.26 0.13
N LEU A 144 -1.78 -10.99 -0.97
CA LEU A 144 -1.08 -10.77 -2.22
C LEU A 144 -1.35 -9.36 -2.76
N SER A 145 -2.60 -8.93 -2.80
CA SER A 145 -2.95 -7.63 -3.34
C SER A 145 -2.40 -6.47 -2.51
N PHE A 146 -2.49 -6.60 -1.19
CA PHE A 146 -1.93 -5.61 -0.26
C PHE A 146 -0.42 -5.43 -0.50
N PHE A 147 0.36 -6.51 -0.48
CA PHE A 147 1.81 -6.40 -0.63
C PHE A 147 2.24 -6.10 -2.06
N ILE A 148 1.54 -6.59 -3.09
CA ILE A 148 1.83 -6.20 -4.49
C ILE A 148 1.64 -4.69 -4.68
N GLY A 149 0.54 -4.13 -4.15
CA GLY A 149 0.27 -2.70 -4.22
C GLY A 149 1.33 -1.86 -3.52
N HIS A 150 1.56 -2.14 -2.23
CA HIS A 150 2.47 -1.33 -1.42
C HIS A 150 3.94 -1.52 -1.82
N SER A 151 4.39 -2.77 -1.98
CA SER A 151 5.76 -3.02 -2.44
C SER A 151 5.99 -2.50 -3.85
N GLY A 152 5.01 -2.63 -4.76
CA GLY A 152 5.14 -2.14 -6.13
C GLY A 152 5.37 -0.63 -6.21
N ILE A 153 4.72 0.16 -5.33
CA ILE A 153 4.97 1.61 -5.21
C ILE A 153 6.42 1.87 -4.79
N VAL A 154 6.88 1.24 -3.69
CA VAL A 154 8.24 1.43 -3.16
C VAL A 154 9.30 0.99 -4.18
N ILE A 155 9.10 -0.18 -4.81
CA ILE A 155 9.94 -0.70 -5.87
C ILE A 155 10.01 0.29 -7.04
N GLY A 156 8.88 0.82 -7.50
CA GLY A 156 8.81 1.79 -8.59
C GLY A 156 9.59 3.07 -8.27
N ILE A 157 9.45 3.59 -7.05
CA ILE A 157 10.16 4.78 -6.58
C ILE A 157 11.67 4.54 -6.59
N ILE A 158 12.13 3.49 -5.90
CA ILE A 158 13.57 3.19 -5.80
C ILE A 158 14.15 2.91 -7.19
N PHE A 159 13.44 2.15 -8.03
CA PHE A 159 13.87 1.87 -9.40
C PHE A 159 14.10 3.15 -10.21
N LEU A 160 13.14 4.09 -10.21
CA LEU A 160 13.30 5.36 -10.93
C LEU A 160 14.39 6.24 -10.32
N MET A 161 14.52 6.28 -8.99
CA MET A 161 15.61 6.99 -8.33
C MET A 161 16.98 6.48 -8.78
N VAL A 162 17.18 5.17 -8.79
CA VAL A 162 18.44 4.53 -9.19
C VAL A 162 18.71 4.72 -10.68
N MET A 163 17.68 4.65 -11.52
CA MET A 163 17.83 4.76 -12.98
C MET A 163 18.04 6.19 -13.45
N ARG A 164 17.40 7.17 -12.80
CA ARG A 164 17.43 8.58 -13.22
C ARG A 164 18.33 9.47 -12.36
N GLY A 165 18.88 8.93 -11.28
CA GLY A 165 19.71 9.70 -10.34
C GLY A 165 18.93 10.74 -9.55
N TYR A 166 17.60 10.62 -9.46
CA TYR A 166 16.77 11.55 -8.70
C TYR A 166 17.13 11.52 -7.21
N ARG A 167 17.25 12.71 -6.61
CA ARG A 167 17.42 12.90 -5.17
C ARG A 167 16.42 13.95 -4.67
N PRO A 168 15.69 13.67 -3.58
CA PRO A 168 14.81 14.66 -2.98
C PRO A 168 15.60 15.90 -2.58
N HIS A 169 14.99 17.07 -2.77
CA HIS A 169 15.59 18.36 -2.45
C HIS A 169 14.53 19.24 -1.77
N PHE A 170 14.94 20.31 -1.08
CA PHE A 170 14.00 21.13 -0.29
C PHE A 170 12.79 21.65 -1.08
N GLY A 171 12.95 21.94 -2.37
CA GLY A 171 11.84 22.37 -3.22
C GLY A 171 10.79 21.29 -3.48
N SER A 172 11.16 20.00 -3.48
CA SER A 172 10.21 18.91 -3.67
C SER A 172 9.36 18.64 -2.42
N ILE A 173 9.83 19.03 -1.23
CA ILE A 173 9.05 19.01 0.01
C ILE A 173 7.84 19.94 -0.12
N TRP A 174 8.06 21.21 -0.48
CA TRP A 174 6.97 22.19 -0.61
C TRP A 174 5.96 21.85 -1.72
N ARG A 175 6.44 21.28 -2.83
CA ARG A 175 5.54 20.81 -3.90
C ARG A 175 4.69 19.63 -3.43
N THR A 176 5.29 18.68 -2.73
CA THR A 176 4.56 17.54 -2.17
C THR A 176 3.57 18.02 -1.11
N PHE A 177 3.98 18.94 -0.24
CA PHE A 177 3.08 19.56 0.74
C PHE A 177 1.85 20.17 0.06
N ALA A 178 2.04 20.97 -0.99
CA ALA A 178 0.91 21.52 -1.76
C ALA A 178 -0.01 20.43 -2.37
N TRP A 179 0.56 19.32 -2.84
CA TRP A 179 -0.23 18.16 -3.31
C TRP A 179 -0.94 17.43 -2.17
N SER A 180 -0.34 17.35 -0.99
CA SER A 180 -0.96 16.78 0.21
C SER A 180 -2.18 17.60 0.64
N GLU A 181 -2.09 18.93 0.59
CA GLU A 181 -3.25 19.81 0.87
C GLU A 181 -4.40 19.55 -0.12
N VAL A 182 -4.07 19.40 -1.42
CA VAL A 182 -5.08 19.04 -2.43
C VAL A 182 -5.71 17.69 -2.12
N TYR A 183 -4.91 16.69 -1.77
CA TYR A 183 -5.40 15.38 -1.35
C TYR A 183 -6.32 15.48 -0.11
N PHE A 184 -5.91 16.22 0.93
CA PHE A 184 -6.70 16.40 2.14
C PHE A 184 -8.06 17.03 1.86
N VAL A 185 -8.09 18.11 1.09
CA VAL A 185 -9.36 18.75 0.71
C VAL A 185 -10.27 17.77 -0.02
N VAL A 186 -9.74 17.05 -1.01
CA VAL A 186 -10.54 16.09 -1.80
C VAL A 186 -11.04 14.93 -0.92
N ALA A 187 -10.16 14.33 -0.13
CA ALA A 187 -10.50 13.19 0.72
C ALA A 187 -11.51 13.58 1.82
N ILE A 188 -11.32 14.73 2.49
CA ILE A 188 -12.27 15.24 3.50
C ILE A 188 -13.64 15.50 2.87
N VAL A 189 -13.70 16.13 1.69
CA VAL A 189 -14.98 16.36 1.01
C VAL A 189 -15.68 15.04 0.70
N VAL A 190 -14.94 14.03 0.23
CA VAL A 190 -15.51 12.71 -0.03
C VAL A 190 -15.99 12.05 1.26
N ASP A 191 -15.17 12.06 2.31
CA ASP A 191 -15.51 11.49 3.62
C ASP A 191 -16.78 12.12 4.20
N LEU A 192 -16.94 13.45 4.09
CA LEU A 192 -18.14 14.14 4.53
C LEU A 192 -19.39 13.76 3.71
N LEU A 193 -19.23 13.45 2.41
CA LEU A 193 -20.33 13.07 1.53
C LEU A 193 -20.72 11.59 1.67
N THR A 194 -19.77 10.71 1.96
CA THR A 194 -19.97 9.25 1.99
C THR A 194 -20.08 8.68 3.40
N GLY A 195 -19.62 9.41 4.42
CA GLY A 195 -19.50 8.95 5.80
C GLY A 195 -18.30 8.03 6.04
N VAL A 196 -17.40 7.89 5.06
CA VAL A 196 -16.15 7.12 5.18
C VAL A 196 -15.09 7.98 5.90
N ASN A 197 -13.94 7.37 6.23
CA ASN A 197 -12.83 8.03 6.92
C ASN A 197 -11.51 7.67 6.24
N TYR A 198 -11.36 8.06 4.98
CA TYR A 198 -10.17 7.87 4.19
C TYR A 198 -8.96 8.57 4.82
N GLY A 199 -7.83 7.86 4.92
CA GLY A 199 -6.62 8.39 5.54
C GLY A 199 -6.76 8.82 7.01
N TYR A 200 -7.85 8.45 7.69
CA TYR A 200 -8.15 8.86 9.07
C TYR A 200 -8.24 10.39 9.27
N LEU A 201 -8.73 11.10 8.25
CA LEU A 201 -8.77 12.56 8.21
C LEU A 201 -9.91 13.17 9.04
N LEU A 202 -11.00 12.43 9.27
CA LEU A 202 -12.08 12.89 10.15
C LEU A 202 -11.87 12.42 11.59
N HIS A 203 -11.44 11.17 11.77
CA HIS A 203 -11.22 10.57 13.09
C HIS A 203 -9.98 9.67 13.09
N LYS A 204 -9.23 9.65 14.19
CA LYS A 204 -8.10 8.73 14.38
C LYS A 204 -8.55 7.26 14.37
N PRO A 205 -7.68 6.32 13.94
CA PRO A 205 -7.95 4.90 14.11
C PRO A 205 -8.08 4.54 15.59
N GLN A 206 -8.94 3.56 15.90
CA GLN A 206 -9.08 3.04 17.27
C GLN A 206 -7.88 2.17 17.69
N THR A 207 -7.11 1.68 16.71
CA THR A 207 -5.89 0.90 16.94
C THR A 207 -4.69 1.81 17.18
N ALA A 208 -3.76 1.36 18.03
CA ALA A 208 -2.54 2.10 18.33
C ALA A 208 -1.70 2.28 17.05
N SER A 209 -1.40 3.53 16.70
CA SER A 209 -0.62 3.89 15.51
C SER A 209 0.21 5.14 15.79
N LEU A 210 1.01 5.59 14.83
CA LEU A 210 1.72 6.87 14.94
C LEU A 210 0.75 8.06 15.17
N LEU A 211 -0.48 7.97 14.65
CA LEU A 211 -1.52 8.98 14.85
C LEU A 211 -1.94 9.12 16.32
N SER A 212 -1.73 8.07 17.13
CA SER A 212 -2.02 8.09 18.57
C SER A 212 -1.15 9.08 19.35
N PHE A 213 0.01 9.49 18.80
CA PHE A 213 0.90 10.46 19.43
C PHE A 213 0.63 11.92 19.02
N LEU A 214 -0.24 12.15 18.04
CA LEU A 214 -0.62 13.49 17.59
C LEU A 214 -1.71 14.10 18.48
N SER A 215 -2.00 15.40 18.30
CA SER A 215 -3.07 16.10 19.03
C SER A 215 -4.40 15.33 19.02
N ASP A 216 -5.19 15.37 20.09
CA ASP A 216 -6.52 14.75 20.10
C ASP A 216 -7.60 15.65 19.50
N HIS A 217 -7.28 16.91 19.20
CA HIS A 217 -8.21 17.85 18.61
C HIS A 217 -8.15 17.80 17.09
N TRP A 218 -9.27 17.46 16.47
CA TRP A 218 -9.49 17.73 15.05
C TRP A 218 -9.76 19.23 14.84
N PRO A 219 -9.23 19.90 13.79
CA PRO A 219 -8.31 19.38 12.77
C PRO A 219 -6.82 19.56 13.14
N VAL A 220 -6.49 19.91 14.38
CA VAL A 220 -5.11 20.24 14.81
C VAL A 220 -4.12 19.10 14.57
N TYR A 221 -4.55 17.85 14.66
CA TYR A 221 -3.67 16.69 14.40
C TYR A 221 -3.34 16.44 12.92
N LEU A 222 -3.99 17.19 12.02
CA LEU A 222 -3.70 17.16 10.58
C LEU A 222 -2.56 18.11 10.19
N LEU A 223 -2.11 18.98 11.12
CA LEU A 223 -1.06 19.98 10.93
C LEU A 223 0.35 19.44 11.25
#